data_AF-A0A9W8Q3P7-F1
#
_entry.id   AF-A0A9W8Q3P7-F1
#
_cell.length_a   1.000
_cell.length_b   1.000
_cell.length_c   1.000
_cell.angle_alpha   90.00
_cell.angle_beta   90.00
_cell.angle_gamma   90.00
#
_symmetry.space_group_name_H-M   'P 1'
#
loop_
_entity.id
_entity.type
_entity.pdbx_description
1 polymer ?
#
loop_
_entity_poly.entity_id
_entity_poly.type
_entity_poly.pdbx_seq_one_letter_code
_entity_poly.pdbx_strand_id
1 'polypeptide(L)'
;MPQTRAQAATAASGDLLSQAQSSTTHIVKKGWDHWLIIGPKTVTTRELRPNEYLLQDGKPIAPYWFAERLRNEVAVAAFLRANTTIPVPPSRLYTDGGLLHLETERVLDGIPLSDFIFTSGSFNLYAATASAA
;
A
#
# COMPACT_ATOMS: atom_id res chain seq x y z
N MET A 1 -8.82 -10.51 -23.62
CA MET A 1 -9.05 -9.09 -23.99
C MET A 1 -7.91 -8.27 -23.40
N PRO A 2 -7.18 -7.43 -24.18
CA PRO A 2 -6.20 -6.52 -23.60
C PRO A 2 -6.93 -5.49 -22.73
N GLN A 3 -6.59 -5.42 -21.45
CA GLN A 3 -7.18 -4.44 -20.53
C GLN A 3 -6.58 -3.07 -20.82
N THR A 4 -7.42 -2.05 -20.97
CA THR A 4 -6.93 -0.66 -21.06
C THR A 4 -6.39 -0.19 -19.71
N ARG A 5 -5.52 0.83 -19.70
CA ARG A 5 -4.96 1.41 -18.46
C ARG A 5 -6.03 1.85 -17.46
N ALA A 6 -7.15 2.37 -17.96
CA ALA A 6 -8.31 2.74 -17.16
C ALA A 6 -9.01 1.50 -16.57
N GLN A 7 -9.20 0.43 -17.34
CA GLN A 7 -9.80 -0.82 -16.86
C GLN A 7 -8.94 -1.51 -15.80
N ALA A 8 -7.60 -1.47 -15.94
CA ALA A 8 -6.66 -1.98 -14.94
C ALA A 8 -6.69 -1.16 -13.63
N ALA A 9 -6.86 0.16 -13.72
CA ALA A 9 -6.96 1.04 -12.56
C ALA A 9 -8.29 0.88 -11.80
N THR A 10 -9.43 0.76 -12.50
CA THR A 10 -10.74 0.60 -11.86
C THR A 10 -10.89 -0.77 -11.20
N ALA A 11 -10.33 -1.82 -11.80
CA ALA A 11 -10.26 -3.13 -11.14
C ALA A 11 -9.46 -3.06 -9.85
N ALA A 12 -8.49 -2.14 -9.71
CA ALA A 12 -7.55 -2.02 -8.59
C ALA A 12 -8.21 -1.67 -7.24
N SER A 13 -9.13 -0.72 -7.20
CA SER A 13 -9.25 0.12 -5.99
C SER A 13 -10.39 -0.22 -5.01
N GLY A 14 -11.53 -0.73 -5.47
CA GLY A 14 -12.72 -0.90 -4.60
C GLY A 14 -12.81 -2.26 -3.88
N ASP A 15 -12.35 -3.33 -4.53
CA ASP A 15 -12.57 -4.71 -4.10
C ASP A 15 -11.39 -5.29 -3.27
N LEU A 16 -10.24 -4.61 -3.27
CA LEU A 16 -9.03 -5.09 -2.59
C LEU A 16 -9.02 -4.84 -1.09
N LEU A 17 -9.54 -3.71 -0.63
CA LEU A 17 -9.51 -3.33 0.79
C LEU A 17 -10.38 -4.29 1.62
N SER A 18 -11.59 -4.58 1.15
CA SER A 18 -12.51 -5.53 1.78
C SER A 18 -11.98 -6.97 1.77
N GLN A 19 -11.41 -7.43 0.65
CA GLN A 19 -10.80 -8.75 0.56
C GLN A 19 -9.56 -8.87 1.44
N ALA A 20 -8.71 -7.84 1.45
CA ALA A 20 -7.52 -7.80 2.31
C ALA A 20 -7.92 -7.92 3.77
N GLN A 21 -8.81 -7.05 4.28
CA GLN A 21 -9.20 -7.00 5.70
C GLN A 21 -9.77 -8.33 6.24
N SER A 22 -10.38 -9.16 5.38
CA SER A 22 -11.04 -10.41 5.78
C SER A 22 -10.18 -11.68 5.57
N SER A 23 -9.06 -11.60 4.84
CA SER A 23 -8.34 -12.79 4.37
C SER A 23 -7.06 -13.11 5.16
N THR A 24 -7.03 -14.29 5.80
CA THR A 24 -5.80 -15.02 6.22
C THR A 24 -5.01 -15.62 5.05
N THR A 25 -5.51 -15.47 3.83
CA THR A 25 -5.00 -16.06 2.58
C THR A 25 -4.26 -15.03 1.75
N HIS A 26 -3.31 -15.49 0.92
CA HIS A 26 -2.61 -14.64 -0.03
C HIS A 26 -3.58 -14.13 -1.10
N ILE A 27 -3.77 -12.81 -1.19
CA ILE A 27 -4.47 -12.16 -2.30
C ILE A 27 -3.41 -11.68 -3.27
N VAL A 28 -3.51 -12.10 -4.52
CA VAL A 28 -2.56 -11.74 -5.57
C VAL A 28 -3.28 -10.96 -6.65
N LYS A 29 -2.80 -9.76 -6.94
CA LYS A 29 -3.36 -8.88 -7.95
C LYS A 29 -2.31 -8.33 -8.89
N LYS A 30 -2.61 -8.38 -10.18
CA LYS A 30 -1.80 -7.75 -11.21
C LYS A 30 -2.26 -6.31 -11.42
N GLY A 31 -1.36 -5.35 -11.23
CA GLY A 31 -1.47 -4.01 -11.77
C GLY A 31 -0.96 -3.95 -13.21
N TRP A 32 -0.83 -2.74 -13.76
CA TRP A 32 -0.23 -2.57 -15.10
C TRP A 32 1.31 -2.60 -15.05
N ASP A 33 1.90 -2.24 -13.91
CA ASP A 33 3.34 -2.09 -13.69
C ASP A 33 3.95 -3.12 -12.71
N HIS A 34 3.11 -3.82 -11.92
CA HIS A 34 3.58 -4.73 -10.87
C HIS A 34 2.55 -5.78 -10.46
N TRP A 35 3.00 -6.74 -9.64
CA TRP A 35 2.13 -7.58 -8.84
C TRP A 35 2.07 -7.07 -7.41
N LEU A 36 0.87 -7.01 -6.85
CA LEU A 36 0.61 -6.79 -5.44
C LEU A 36 0.20 -8.12 -4.80
N ILE A 37 0.93 -8.56 -3.79
CA ILE A 37 0.74 -9.82 -3.08
C ILE A 37 0.47 -9.47 -1.62
N ILE A 38 -0.76 -9.63 -1.18
CA ILE A 38 -1.18 -9.34 0.20
C ILE A 38 -1.20 -10.66 0.95
N GLY A 39 -0.19 -10.88 1.79
CA GLY A 39 -0.13 -12.01 2.69
C GLY A 39 -0.80 -11.72 4.04
N PRO A 40 -0.72 -12.67 4.99
CA PRO A 40 -1.29 -12.50 6.32
C PRO A 40 -0.56 -11.44 7.16
N LYS A 41 0.76 -11.31 7.00
CA LYS A 41 1.61 -10.38 7.78
C LYS A 41 2.31 -9.31 6.96
N THR A 42 2.35 -9.48 5.65
CA THR A 42 3.11 -8.60 4.77
C THR A 42 2.31 -8.27 3.52
N VAL A 43 2.64 -7.13 2.92
CA VAL A 43 2.22 -6.74 1.59
C VAL A 43 3.48 -6.62 0.74
N THR A 44 3.52 -7.38 -0.35
CA THR A 44 4.67 -7.45 -1.23
C THR A 44 4.32 -6.89 -2.61
N THR A 45 5.08 -5.90 -3.04
CA THR A 45 5.04 -5.34 -4.39
C THR A 45 6.20 -5.95 -5.20
N ARG A 46 5.90 -6.60 -6.32
CA ARG A 46 6.88 -7.33 -7.15
C ARG A 46 6.90 -6.80 -8.57
N GLU A 47 8.10 -6.69 -9.14
CA GLU A 47 8.32 -6.41 -10.57
C GLU A 47 7.56 -7.37 -11.51
N LEU A 48 7.15 -6.84 -12.66
CA LEU A 48 6.68 -7.67 -13.77
C LEU A 48 7.86 -8.29 -14.52
N ARG A 49 7.72 -9.55 -14.91
CA ARG A 49 8.54 -10.18 -15.95
C ARG A 49 8.15 -9.63 -17.33
N PRO A 50 9.03 -9.69 -18.34
CA PRO A 50 8.72 -9.24 -19.69
C PRO A 50 7.47 -9.87 -20.32
N ASN A 51 7.21 -11.16 -20.04
CA ASN A 51 6.01 -11.86 -20.50
C ASN A 51 4.73 -11.49 -19.72
N GLU A 52 4.87 -10.72 -18.63
CA GLU A 52 3.75 -10.19 -17.85
C GLU A 52 3.42 -8.74 -18.24
N TYR A 53 4.19 -8.10 -19.12
CA TYR A 53 3.92 -6.72 -19.54
C TYR A 53 2.59 -6.56 -20.24
N LEU A 54 1.99 -5.37 -20.09
CA LEU A 54 0.81 -5.01 -20.85
C LEU A 54 1.18 -4.85 -22.33
N LEU A 55 0.30 -5.30 -23.22
CA LEU A 55 0.49 -5.12 -24.66
C LEU A 55 -0.29 -3.90 -25.16
N GLN A 56 0.37 -3.02 -25.90
CA GLN A 56 -0.25 -1.95 -26.68
C GLN A 56 0.06 -2.20 -28.16
N ASP A 57 -0.98 -2.34 -28.97
CA ASP A 57 -0.87 -2.65 -30.40
C ASP A 57 0.03 -3.88 -30.68
N GLY A 58 -0.08 -4.90 -29.82
CA GLY A 58 0.71 -6.13 -29.88
C GLY A 58 2.15 -6.02 -29.36
N LYS A 59 2.60 -4.83 -28.94
CA LYS A 59 3.94 -4.60 -28.40
C LYS A 59 3.94 -4.52 -26.87
N PRO A 60 4.87 -5.19 -26.17
CA PRO A 60 4.96 -5.10 -24.73
C PRO A 60 5.43 -3.72 -24.27
N ILE A 61 4.76 -3.16 -23.27
CA ILE A 61 5.13 -1.91 -22.62
C ILE A 61 5.84 -2.23 -21.31
N ALA A 62 7.12 -1.91 -21.25
CA ALA A 62 7.89 -2.03 -20.01
C ALA A 62 7.43 -0.95 -19.01
N PRO A 63 7.23 -1.30 -17.72
CA PRO A 63 7.00 -0.32 -16.66
C PRO A 63 8.23 0.59 -16.51
N TYR A 64 8.02 1.91 -16.61
CA TYR A 64 9.10 2.88 -16.44
C TYR A 64 9.51 3.01 -14.97
N TRP A 65 10.81 2.95 -14.72
CA TRP A 65 11.46 3.24 -13.43
C TRP A 65 10.90 2.47 -12.22
N PHE A 66 10.34 1.29 -12.45
CA PHE A 66 9.67 0.56 -11.39
C PHE A 66 10.66 0.12 -10.29
N ALA A 67 11.83 -0.37 -10.69
CA ALA A 67 12.89 -0.78 -9.77
C ALA A 67 13.37 0.41 -8.91
N GLU A 68 13.60 1.55 -9.55
CA GLU A 68 14.00 2.81 -8.90
C GLU A 68 12.92 3.29 -7.93
N ARG A 69 11.64 3.21 -8.31
CA ARG A 69 10.52 3.54 -7.42
C ARG A 69 10.52 2.68 -6.16
N LEU A 70 10.69 1.36 -6.27
CA LEU A 70 10.75 0.47 -5.10
C LEU A 70 11.94 0.80 -4.20
N ARG A 71 13.11 1.10 -4.78
CA ARG A 71 14.30 1.53 -4.03
C ARG A 71 14.05 2.83 -3.28
N ASN A 72 13.43 3.80 -3.94
CA ASN A 72 13.09 5.09 -3.33
C ASN A 72 12.08 4.92 -2.20
N GLU A 73 11.07 4.05 -2.36
CA GLU A 73 10.05 3.82 -1.35
C GLU A 73 10.65 3.29 -0.03
N VAL A 74 11.56 2.31 -0.11
CA VAL A 74 12.26 1.79 1.08
C VAL A 74 13.21 2.83 1.67
N ALA A 75 13.94 3.58 0.85
CA ALA A 75 14.83 4.63 1.33
C ALA A 75 14.07 5.74 2.07
N VAL A 76 12.93 6.17 1.54
CA VAL A 76 12.07 7.18 2.18
C VAL A 76 11.45 6.64 3.46
N ALA A 77 10.95 5.39 3.47
CA ALA A 77 10.42 4.79 4.68
C ALA A 77 11.47 4.71 5.80
N ALA A 78 12.70 4.30 5.46
CA ALA A 78 13.82 4.28 6.39
C ALA A 78 14.16 5.70 6.89
N PHE A 79 14.20 6.69 6.01
CA PHE A 79 14.44 8.09 6.37
C PHE A 79 13.38 8.62 7.33
N LEU A 80 12.09 8.40 7.05
CA LEU A 80 10.99 8.86 7.91
C LEU A 80 11.05 8.23 9.30
N ARG A 81 11.33 6.92 9.38
CA ARG A 81 11.48 6.22 10.66
C ARG A 81 12.65 6.73 11.50
N ALA A 82 13.73 7.16 10.85
CA ALA A 82 14.92 7.64 11.54
C ALA A 82 14.80 9.11 11.99
N ASN A 83 13.99 9.91 11.29
CA ASN A 83 13.99 11.37 11.44
C ASN A 83 12.65 11.94 11.94
N THR A 84 11.61 11.13 12.10
CA THR A 84 10.28 11.61 12.49
C THR A 84 9.60 10.65 13.47
N THR A 85 8.52 11.10 14.09
CA THR A 85 7.64 10.25 14.90
C THR A 85 6.48 9.67 14.09
N ILE A 86 6.45 9.88 12.78
CA ILE A 86 5.39 9.36 11.91
C ILE A 86 5.58 7.84 11.82
N PRO A 87 4.59 7.03 12.24
CA PRO A 87 4.71 5.59 12.15
C PRO A 87 4.68 5.16 10.68
N VAL A 88 5.74 4.49 10.24
CA VAL A 88 5.84 3.87 8.92
C VAL A 88 6.15 2.40 9.10
N PRO A 89 5.43 1.47 8.46
CA PRO A 89 5.67 0.05 8.61
C PRO A 89 7.11 -0.32 8.20
N PRO A 90 7.76 -1.27 8.90
CA PRO A 90 9.00 -1.86 8.42
C PRO A 90 8.88 -2.39 7.00
N SER A 91 9.89 -2.12 6.18
CA SER A 91 9.95 -2.57 4.80
C SER A 91 11.36 -3.01 4.43
N ARG A 92 11.46 -3.94 3.47
CA ARG A 92 12.73 -4.43 2.94
C ARG A 92 12.63 -4.72 1.46
N LEU A 93 13.77 -4.58 0.78
CA LEU A 93 13.94 -5.08 -0.58
C LEU A 93 14.59 -6.45 -0.55
N TYR A 94 14.19 -7.31 -1.47
CA TYR A 94 14.93 -8.52 -1.79
C TYR A 94 14.74 -8.87 -3.27
N THR A 95 15.64 -9.72 -3.77
CA THR A 95 15.55 -10.26 -5.13
C THR A 95 15.23 -11.73 -5.04
N ASP A 96 14.23 -12.16 -5.80
CA ASP A 96 13.87 -13.56 -5.95
C ASP A 96 13.51 -13.83 -7.43
N GLY A 97 14.04 -14.93 -7.98
CA GLY A 97 13.83 -15.29 -9.38
C GLY A 97 14.20 -14.20 -10.39
N GLY A 98 15.18 -13.36 -10.06
CA GLY A 98 15.66 -12.23 -10.88
C GLY A 98 14.79 -10.97 -10.82
N LEU A 99 13.81 -10.91 -9.92
CA LEU A 99 12.88 -9.79 -9.79
C LEU A 99 13.04 -9.09 -8.46
N LEU A 100 12.93 -7.77 -8.46
CA LEU A 100 12.90 -6.96 -7.25
C LEU A 100 11.52 -7.07 -6.58
N HIS A 101 11.55 -7.27 -5.27
CA HIS A 101 10.40 -7.28 -4.39
C HIS A 101 10.59 -6.24 -3.30
N LEU A 102 9.53 -5.49 -3.02
CA LEU A 102 9.36 -4.67 -1.83
C LEU A 102 8.37 -5.38 -0.92
N GLU A 103 8.83 -5.90 0.21
CA GLU A 103 7.96 -6.43 1.26
C GLU A 103 7.85 -5.43 2.39
N THR A 104 6.61 -5.12 2.75
CA THR A 104 6.25 -4.18 3.82
C THR A 104 5.40 -4.90 4.85
N GLU A 105 5.63 -4.64 6.13
CA GLU A 105 4.77 -5.15 7.21
C GLU A 105 3.34 -4.66 7.01
N ARG A 106 2.39 -5.57 7.17
CA ARG A 106 0.98 -5.29 6.99
C ARG A 106 0.41 -4.72 8.28
N VAL A 107 -0.18 -3.53 8.19
CA VAL A 107 -0.96 -2.93 9.29
C VAL A 107 -2.35 -3.57 9.32
N LEU A 108 -2.71 -4.18 10.44
CA LEU A 108 -3.96 -4.96 10.60
C LEU A 108 -5.00 -4.23 11.45
N ASP A 109 -4.56 -3.33 12.31
CA ASP A 109 -5.33 -2.56 13.28
C ASP A 109 -5.52 -1.10 12.86
N GLY A 110 -5.18 -0.77 11.62
CA GLY A 110 -5.38 0.55 11.04
C GLY A 110 -6.80 0.76 10.52
N ILE A 111 -7.33 1.98 10.69
CA ILE A 111 -8.56 2.43 10.02
C ILE A 111 -8.21 3.40 8.89
N PRO A 112 -8.88 3.34 7.74
CA PRO A 112 -8.73 4.33 6.68
C PRO A 112 -9.00 5.73 7.24
N LEU A 113 -8.21 6.72 6.80
CA LEU A 113 -8.40 8.11 7.23
C LEU A 113 -9.78 8.65 6.86
N SER A 114 -10.39 8.14 5.78
CA SER A 114 -11.78 8.47 5.38
C SER A 114 -12.82 8.07 6.43
N ASP A 115 -12.52 7.03 7.21
CA ASP A 115 -13.41 6.48 8.22
C ASP A 115 -13.12 7.08 9.59
N PHE A 116 -12.03 7.87 9.69
CA PHE A 116 -11.67 8.63 10.87
C PHE A 116 -12.56 9.87 10.96
N ILE A 117 -13.62 9.79 11.76
CA ILE A 117 -14.43 10.96 12.10
C ILE A 117 -13.60 11.84 13.04
N PHE A 118 -13.12 12.99 12.54
CA PHE A 118 -12.66 14.07 13.40
C PHE A 118 -13.87 14.58 14.18
N THR A 119 -14.11 14.02 15.37
CA THR A 119 -14.93 14.70 16.36
C THR A 119 -14.10 15.90 16.83
N SER A 120 -14.32 17.06 16.22
CA SER A 120 -13.83 18.32 16.77
C SER A 120 -14.52 18.49 18.13
N GLY A 121 -13.88 17.98 19.18
CA GLY A 121 -14.36 18.11 20.53
C GLY A 121 -14.37 19.58 20.91
N SER A 122 -15.56 20.17 21.06
CA SER A 122 -15.75 21.32 21.92
C SER A 122 -15.35 20.89 23.34
N PHE A 123 -14.12 21.22 23.75
CA PHE A 123 -13.73 21.17 25.14
C PHE A 123 -14.62 22.16 25.90
N ASN A 124 -15.68 21.67 26.54
CA ASN A 124 -16.49 22.46 27.47
C ASN A 124 -15.63 22.75 28.71
N LEU A 125 -15.02 23.93 28.76
CA LEU A 125 -14.23 24.45 29.88
C LEU A 125 -15.05 24.83 31.15
N TYR A 126 -16.28 24.35 31.29
CA TYR A 126 -17.17 24.76 32.39
C TYR A 126 -17.39 23.72 33.51
N ALA A 127 -16.66 22.60 33.53
CA ALA A 127 -16.80 21.59 34.58
C ALA A 127 -15.73 21.67 35.68
N ALA A 128 -15.25 22.86 36.02
CA ALA A 128 -14.26 23.05 37.08
C ALA A 128 -14.54 24.24 37.99
N THR A 129 -15.77 24.39 38.50
CA THR A 129 -16.04 25.09 39.77
C THR A 129 -17.43 24.72 40.29
N ALA A 130 -17.50 23.68 41.13
CA ALA A 130 -18.53 23.53 42.15
C ALA A 130 -18.09 22.47 43.17
N SER A 131 -17.01 22.76 43.89
CA SER A 131 -16.69 22.16 45.18
C SER A 131 -15.87 23.17 45.96
N ALA A 132 -16.57 24.07 46.65
CA ALA A 132 -16.05 24.83 47.77
C ALA A 132 -17.22 25.41 48.58
N ALA A 133 -17.26 25.00 49.85
CA ALA A 133 -18.11 25.43 50.97
C ALA A 133 -19.57 24.96 50.99
#